data_AF-A0AAW1V0R7-F1
#
_entry.id   AF-A0AAW1V0R7-F1
#
_cell.length_a   1.000
_cell.length_b   1.000
_cell.length_c   1.000
_cell.angle_alpha   90.00
_cell.angle_beta   90.00
_cell.angle_gamma   90.00
#
_symmetry.space_group_name_H-M   'P 1'
#
loop_
_entity.id
_entity.type
_entity.pdbx_description
1 polymer ?
#
loop_
_entity_poly.entity_id
_entity_poly.type
_entity_poly.pdbx_seq_one_letter_code
_entity_poly.pdbx_strand_id
1 'polypeptide(L)'
;MEAKISHSGLLARSPEGHAARGMQIKGNEDVWVEIQANTFRNWVNEHLSSNMRVQDLSQDLSTGVRLCALVEALQGRPIKPSWNKKPANQHHYLENVTCALNAIEQDGVKLVNIGEDI
;
A
#
# COMPACT_ATOMS: atom_id res chain seq x y z
N MET A 1 -6.81 21.44 -14.96
CA MET A 1 -6.92 20.13 -15.64
C MET A 1 -7.45 19.16 -14.61
N GLU A 2 -8.71 18.76 -14.71
CA GLU A 2 -9.31 17.78 -13.79
C GLU A 2 -8.77 16.39 -14.12
N ALA A 3 -8.17 15.72 -13.13
CA ALA A 3 -7.75 14.34 -13.27
C ALA A 3 -9.01 13.46 -13.40
N LYS A 4 -9.27 12.93 -14.59
CA LYS A 4 -10.38 12.00 -14.82
C LYS A 4 -10.11 10.70 -14.05
N ILE A 5 -10.93 10.43 -13.05
CA ILE A 5 -10.83 9.25 -12.19
C ILE A 5 -11.03 7.99 -13.04
N SER A 6 -10.12 7.03 -12.88
CA SER A 6 -10.13 5.77 -13.64
C SER A 6 -11.31 4.88 -13.22
N HIS A 7 -11.77 4.02 -14.12
CA HIS A 7 -12.86 3.07 -13.85
C HIS A 7 -12.58 2.17 -12.63
N SER A 8 -11.31 1.81 -12.40
CA SER A 8 -10.88 1.07 -11.20
C SER A 8 -11.06 1.91 -9.91
N GLY A 9 -10.77 3.22 -9.96
CA GLY A 9 -11.02 4.15 -8.85
C GLY A 9 -12.50 4.35 -8.53
N LEU A 10 -13.40 4.12 -9.48
CA LEU A 10 -14.85 4.11 -9.26
C LEU A 10 -15.32 2.80 -8.61
N LEU A 11 -14.69 1.65 -8.92
CA LEU A 11 -15.02 0.35 -8.34
C LEU A 11 -14.52 0.20 -6.90
N ALA A 12 -13.39 0.81 -6.53
CA ALA A 12 -12.95 0.87 -5.13
C ALA A 12 -13.89 1.71 -4.23
N ARG A 13 -14.77 2.52 -4.84
CA ARG A 13 -15.81 3.33 -4.19
C ARG A 13 -17.16 2.60 -4.15
N SER A 14 -17.19 1.31 -4.49
CA SER A 14 -18.47 0.64 -4.68
C SER A 14 -19.16 0.36 -3.33
N PRO A 15 -20.50 0.52 -3.27
CA PRO A 15 -21.28 0.20 -2.08
C PRO A 15 -21.31 -1.31 -1.75
N GLU A 16 -20.63 -2.16 -2.52
CA GLU A 16 -20.72 -3.62 -2.36
C GLU A 16 -19.89 -4.17 -1.18
N GLY A 17 -18.99 -3.37 -0.60
CA GLY A 17 -18.36 -3.69 0.69
C GLY A 17 -19.38 -3.66 1.84
N HIS A 18 -19.35 -4.65 2.74
CA HIS A 18 -20.31 -4.74 3.86
C HIS A 18 -20.39 -3.46 4.73
N ALA A 19 -19.29 -2.70 4.86
CA ALA A 19 -19.25 -1.43 5.60
C ALA A 19 -19.80 -0.22 4.81
N ALA A 20 -19.79 -0.28 3.47
CA ALA A 20 -20.10 0.85 2.59
C ALA A 20 -21.59 0.98 2.27
N ARG A 21 -22.39 -0.10 2.39
CA ARG A 21 -23.82 -0.12 2.02
C ARG A 21 -24.68 0.94 2.70
N GLY A 22 -24.30 1.43 3.89
CA GLY A 22 -25.07 2.40 4.67
C GLY A 22 -24.60 3.85 4.58
N MET A 23 -23.50 4.14 3.88
CA MET A 23 -22.88 5.46 3.93
C MET A 23 -23.32 6.34 2.74
N GLN A 24 -24.05 7.43 2.98
CA GLN A 24 -24.34 8.44 1.96
C GLN A 24 -23.13 9.34 1.73
N ILE A 25 -22.19 8.91 0.88
CA ILE A 25 -20.92 9.64 0.61
C ILE A 25 -20.84 10.13 -0.84
N LYS A 26 -21.98 10.26 -1.55
CA LYS A 26 -21.98 10.86 -2.89
C LYS A 26 -21.64 12.35 -2.78
N GLY A 27 -20.56 12.79 -3.41
CA GLY A 27 -20.12 14.20 -3.46
C GLY A 27 -19.02 14.59 -2.47
N ASN A 28 -18.63 13.70 -1.54
CA ASN A 28 -17.54 13.95 -0.58
C ASN A 28 -16.36 13.00 -0.86
N GLU A 29 -15.54 13.34 -1.84
CA GLU A 29 -14.40 12.51 -2.24
C GLU A 29 -13.35 12.36 -1.13
N ASP A 30 -13.10 13.43 -0.36
CA ASP A 30 -12.14 13.42 0.74
C ASP A 30 -12.49 12.40 1.82
N VAL A 31 -13.79 12.22 2.11
CA VAL A 31 -14.27 11.25 3.10
C VAL A 31 -14.00 9.83 2.63
N TRP A 32 -14.18 9.54 1.34
CA TRP A 32 -13.84 8.22 0.79
C TRP A 32 -12.36 7.93 0.85
N VAL A 33 -11.52 8.92 0.54
CA VAL A 33 -10.05 8.79 0.63
C VAL A 33 -9.64 8.49 2.06
N GLU A 34 -10.20 9.20 3.03
CA GLU A 34 -9.92 8.97 4.46
C GLU A 34 -10.37 7.58 4.92
N ILE A 35 -11.57 7.14 4.51
CA ILE A 35 -12.08 5.79 4.85
C ILE A 35 -11.18 4.71 4.26
N GLN A 36 -10.78 4.84 2.99
CA GLN A 36 -9.90 3.87 2.34
C GLN A 36 -8.52 3.85 3.01
N ALA A 37 -7.95 5.02 3.30
CA ALA A 37 -6.67 5.13 4.00
C ALA A 37 -6.72 4.47 5.38
N ASN A 38 -7.78 4.71 6.16
CA ASN A 38 -7.95 4.09 7.47
C ASN A 38 -8.15 2.57 7.39
N THR A 39 -8.95 2.12 6.43
CA THR A 39 -9.20 0.69 6.20
C THR A 39 -7.90 -0.02 5.83
N PHE A 40 -7.16 0.54 4.88
CA PHE A 40 -5.90 -0.04 4.42
C PHE A 40 -4.83 0.02 5.52
N ARG A 41 -4.72 1.12 6.27
CA ARG A 41 -3.85 1.23 7.44
C ARG A 41 -4.14 0.17 8.48
N ASN A 42 -5.41 -0.10 8.79
CA ASN A 42 -5.77 -1.13 9.76
C ASN A 42 -5.40 -2.53 9.22
N TRP A 43 -5.71 -2.83 7.96
CA TRP A 43 -5.35 -4.10 7.33
C TRP A 43 -3.84 -4.33 7.32
N VAL A 44 -3.02 -3.33 6.98
CA VAL A 44 -1.55 -3.42 7.07
C VAL A 44 -1.10 -3.74 8.50
N ASN A 45 -1.70 -3.09 9.50
CA ASN A 45 -1.35 -3.29 10.90
C ASN A 45 -1.77 -4.66 11.46
N GLU A 46 -2.73 -5.35 10.84
CA GLU A 46 -3.08 -6.74 11.21
C GLU A 46 -2.01 -7.74 10.77
N HIS A 47 -1.24 -7.41 9.75
CA HIS A 47 -0.20 -8.28 9.18
C HIS A 47 1.21 -7.94 9.68
N LEU A 48 1.41 -6.73 10.20
CA LEU A 48 2.69 -6.31 10.76
C LEU A 48 2.76 -6.57 12.27
N SER A 49 3.97 -6.83 12.75
CA SER A 49 4.25 -6.91 14.18
C SER A 49 4.05 -5.57 14.88
N SER A 50 3.84 -5.60 16.19
CA SER A 50 3.53 -4.41 17.01
C SER A 50 4.61 -3.32 16.97
N ASN A 51 5.87 -3.68 16.70
CA ASN A 51 7.00 -2.76 16.53
C ASN A 51 7.11 -2.15 15.11
N MET A 52 6.27 -2.57 14.16
CA MET A 52 6.27 -2.07 12.78
C MET A 52 4.94 -1.42 12.38
N ARG A 53 4.14 -0.97 13.35
CA ARG A 53 2.86 -0.31 13.06
C ARG A 53 3.02 0.90 12.14
N VAL A 54 2.01 1.07 11.29
CA VAL A 54 1.83 2.19 10.36
C VAL A 54 0.76 3.13 10.89
N GLN A 55 1.10 4.41 10.99
CA GLN A 55 0.19 5.52 11.31
C GLN A 55 -0.16 6.31 10.05
N ASP A 56 0.82 6.59 9.19
CA ASP A 56 0.64 7.30 7.94
C ASP A 56 1.18 6.45 6.79
N LEU A 57 0.31 6.01 5.89
CA LEU A 57 0.69 5.13 4.77
C LEU A 57 1.77 5.74 3.86
N SER A 58 1.73 7.06 3.63
CA SER A 58 2.67 7.75 2.74
C SER A 58 4.07 7.84 3.36
N GLN A 59 4.14 8.17 4.65
CA GLN A 59 5.41 8.35 5.34
C GLN A 59 5.99 7.02 5.79
N ASP A 60 5.18 6.13 6.37
CA ASP A 60 5.69 4.92 7.01
C ASP A 60 6.11 3.83 6.03
N LEU A 61 5.60 3.84 4.80
CA LEU A 61 6.00 2.93 3.73
C LEU A 61 7.15 3.48 2.87
N SER A 62 7.49 4.77 2.99
CA SER A 62 8.42 5.48 2.10
C SER A 62 9.84 4.91 2.06
N THR A 63 10.33 4.33 3.16
CA THR A 63 11.67 3.74 3.24
C THR A 63 11.74 2.29 2.71
N GLY A 64 10.59 1.74 2.32
CA GLY A 64 10.42 0.35 1.87
C GLY A 64 10.50 -0.70 2.97
N VAL A 65 10.98 -0.39 4.19
CA VAL A 65 11.17 -1.38 5.28
C VAL A 65 9.86 -2.06 5.65
N ARG A 66 8.81 -1.28 5.95
CA ARG A 66 7.50 -1.83 6.33
C ARG A 66 6.78 -2.46 5.15
N LEU A 67 7.04 -1.97 3.94
CA LEU A 67 6.50 -2.57 2.71
C LEU A 67 7.10 -3.97 2.49
N CYS A 68 8.41 -4.14 2.59
CA CYS A 68 9.05 -5.45 2.51
C CYS A 68 8.53 -6.39 3.60
N ALA A 69 8.45 -5.93 4.84
CA ALA A 69 7.93 -6.73 5.95
C ALA A 69 6.48 -7.19 5.73
N LEU A 70 5.63 -6.30 5.19
CA LEU A 70 4.25 -6.63 4.85
C LEU A 70 4.20 -7.69 3.75
N VAL A 71 5.00 -7.54 2.69
CA VAL A 71 5.06 -8.51 1.60
C VAL A 71 5.55 -9.87 2.12
N GLU A 72 6.58 -9.93 2.94
CA GLU A 72 7.04 -11.20 3.56
C GLU A 72 5.95 -11.86 4.40
N ALA A 73 5.20 -11.09 5.18
CA ALA A 73 4.10 -11.60 6.00
C ALA A 73 2.96 -12.18 5.14
N LEU A 74 2.62 -11.54 4.03
CA LEU A 74 1.58 -11.99 3.11
C LEU A 74 2.02 -13.22 2.30
N GLN A 75 3.28 -13.26 1.86
CA GLN A 75 3.84 -14.39 1.11
C GLN A 75 4.14 -15.61 1.98
N GLY A 76 4.27 -15.42 3.30
CA GLY A 76 4.71 -16.47 4.23
C GLY A 76 6.16 -16.92 3.99
N ARG A 77 6.97 -16.13 3.27
CA ARG A 77 8.37 -16.41 2.94
C ARG A 77 9.18 -15.12 2.93
N PRO A 78 10.49 -15.18 3.24
CA PRO A 78 11.36 -14.01 3.12
C PRO A 78 11.55 -13.63 1.65
N ILE A 79 11.66 -12.33 1.39
CA ILE A 79 11.99 -11.81 0.07
C ILE A 79 13.47 -12.12 -0.21
N LYS A 80 13.78 -12.46 -1.46
CA LYS A 80 15.14 -12.74 -1.93
C LYS A 80 15.45 -11.90 -3.17
N PRO A 81 16.60 -11.22 -3.22
CA PRO A 81 17.61 -11.05 -2.17
C PRO A 81 17.08 -10.28 -0.94
N SER A 82 17.78 -10.36 0.19
CA SER A 82 17.37 -9.65 1.42
C SER A 82 17.37 -8.14 1.21
N TRP A 83 16.43 -7.44 1.85
CA TRP A 83 16.29 -5.99 1.85
C TRP A 83 17.03 -5.33 3.03
N ASN A 84 17.24 -4.01 2.96
CA ASN A 84 17.98 -3.23 3.95
C ASN A 84 17.09 -2.83 5.14
N LYS A 85 17.38 -3.38 6.32
CA LYS A 85 16.62 -3.12 7.56
C LYS A 85 16.89 -1.75 8.20
N LYS A 86 17.98 -1.08 7.81
CA LYS A 86 18.40 0.22 8.33
C LYS A 86 18.82 1.12 7.17
N PRO A 87 17.87 1.47 6.28
CA PRO A 87 18.21 2.32 5.16
C PRO A 87 18.54 3.72 5.66
N ALA A 88 19.50 4.37 5.00
CA ALA A 88 20.12 5.62 5.49
C ALA A 88 20.02 6.77 4.49
N ASN A 89 19.72 6.46 3.23
CA ASN A 89 19.62 7.41 2.14
C ASN A 89 18.54 6.96 1.15
N GLN A 90 18.19 7.84 0.22
CA GLN A 90 17.16 7.58 -0.78
C GLN A 90 17.47 6.37 -1.66
N HIS A 91 18.74 6.10 -1.96
CA HIS A 91 19.12 4.92 -2.74
C HIS A 91 18.69 3.63 -2.03
N HIS A 92 18.96 3.50 -0.72
CA HIS A 92 18.50 2.34 0.06
C HIS A 92 16.96 2.26 0.14
N TYR A 93 16.25 3.39 0.09
CA TYR A 93 14.77 3.39 0.08
C TYR A 93 14.24 2.82 -1.23
N LEU A 94 14.78 3.28 -2.36
CA LEU A 94 14.45 2.79 -3.69
C LEU A 94 14.76 1.30 -3.83
N GLU A 95 15.95 0.86 -3.39
CA GLU A 95 16.31 -0.57 -3.38
C GLU A 95 15.29 -1.43 -2.63
N ASN A 96 14.84 -0.99 -1.45
CA ASN A 96 13.82 -1.71 -0.69
C ASN A 96 12.46 -1.72 -1.40
N VAL A 97 12.01 -0.59 -1.92
CA VAL A 97 10.72 -0.48 -2.63
C VAL A 97 10.74 -1.38 -3.87
N THR A 98 11.78 -1.27 -4.70
CA THR A 98 12.01 -2.13 -5.86
C THR A 98 12.02 -3.62 -5.48
N CYS A 99 12.66 -3.99 -4.37
CA CYS A 99 12.67 -5.36 -3.86
C CYS A 99 11.26 -5.89 -3.54
N ALA A 100 10.44 -5.09 -2.86
CA ALA A 100 9.06 -5.44 -2.55
C ALA A 100 8.18 -5.55 -3.81
N LEU A 101 8.29 -4.59 -4.73
CA LEU A 101 7.52 -4.58 -5.97
C LEU A 101 7.85 -5.80 -6.84
N ASN A 102 9.12 -6.13 -7.00
CA ASN A 102 9.56 -7.32 -7.73
C ASN A 102 9.01 -8.62 -7.09
N ALA A 103 8.97 -8.69 -5.76
CA ALA A 103 8.43 -9.86 -5.06
C ALA A 103 6.92 -10.01 -5.30
N ILE A 104 6.18 -8.89 -5.34
CA ILE A 104 4.75 -8.86 -5.67
C ILE A 104 4.50 -9.33 -7.12
N GLU A 105 5.30 -8.85 -8.07
CA GLU A 105 5.18 -9.25 -9.48
C GLU A 105 5.49 -10.74 -9.70
N GLN A 106 6.46 -11.29 -8.97
CA GLN A 106 6.80 -12.72 -9.02
C GLN A 106 5.65 -13.62 -8.57
N ASP A 107 4.75 -13.14 -7.71
CA ASP A 107 3.54 -13.86 -7.32
C ASP A 107 2.39 -13.69 -8.33
N GLY A 108 2.63 -13.03 -9.46
CA GLY A 108 1.68 -12.85 -10.54
C GLY A 108 0.74 -11.65 -10.37
N VAL A 109 1.02 -10.77 -9.41
CA VAL A 109 0.26 -9.53 -9.22
C VAL A 109 0.78 -8.46 -10.18
N LYS A 110 -0.06 -8.03 -11.11
CA LYS A 110 0.31 -7.00 -12.10
C LYS A 110 0.32 -5.61 -11.46
N LEU A 111 1.46 -4.95 -11.51
CA LEU A 111 1.61 -3.55 -11.15
C LEU A 111 1.21 -2.66 -12.35
N VAL A 112 0.26 -1.75 -12.16
CA VAL A 112 -0.19 -0.81 -13.21
C VAL A 112 -0.17 0.59 -12.62
N ASN A 113 0.61 1.49 -13.22
CA ASN A 113 0.87 2.84 -12.69
C ASN A 113 1.45 2.84 -11.27
N ILE A 114 2.24 1.81 -10.93
CA ILE A 114 2.95 1.67 -9.65
C ILE A 114 4.40 1.39 -10.00
N GLY A 115 5.30 2.30 -9.63
CA GLY A 115 6.73 2.24 -9.93
C GLY A 115 7.47 3.44 -9.36
N GLU A 116 8.78 3.49 -9.57
CA GLU A 116 9.61 4.64 -9.19
C GLU A 116 9.41 5.76 -10.23
N ASP A 117 8.64 6.80 -9.87
CA ASP A 117 8.76 8.09 -10.55
C ASP A 117 10.07 8.73 -10.08
N ILE A 118 11.09 8.71 -10.94
CA ILE A 118 12.35 9.48 -10.77
C ILE A 118 12.11 10.92 -11.21
#